data_AF-A0A431MNX5-F1
#
_entry.id   AF-A0A431MNX5-F1
#
_cell.length_a   1.000
_cell.length_b   1.000
_cell.length_c   1.000
_cell.angle_alpha   90.00
_cell.angle_beta   90.00
_cell.angle_gamma   90.00
#
_symmetry.space_group_name_H-M   'P 1'
#
loop_
_entity.id
_entity.type
_entity.pdbx_description
1 polymer ?
#
loop_
_entity_poly.entity_id
_entity_poly.type
_entity_poly.pdbx_seq_one_letter_code
_entity_poly.pdbx_strand_id
1 'polypeptide(L)'
;SVTERTREIGIRMAIGARERDILLQFLLEAILISVAGCLIGLVFGIGGALAANALAHTTVVISGSSVLLAFGVAAAVGIFFGFYPARKAAMLDPIEALRYQ
;
A
#
# COMPACT_ATOMS: atom_id res chain seq x y z
N SER A 1 10.05 -16.27 -5.66
CA SER A 1 9.59 -15.11 -4.86
C SER A 1 8.95 -13.97 -5.66
N VAL A 2 9.36 -13.59 -6.90
CA VAL A 2 8.51 -12.74 -7.79
C VAL A 2 7.99 -13.53 -8.97
N THR A 3 8.83 -14.39 -9.55
CA THR A 3 8.48 -15.40 -10.57
C THR A 3 7.35 -16.33 -10.15
N GLU A 4 7.28 -16.72 -8.87
CA GLU A 4 6.18 -17.54 -8.33
C GLU A 4 4.84 -16.81 -8.33
N ARG A 5 4.81 -15.53 -7.93
CA ARG A 5 3.59 -14.70 -7.99
C ARG A 5 3.18 -14.44 -9.45
N THR A 6 4.11 -14.20 -10.38
CA THR A 6 3.78 -14.05 -11.81
C THR A 6 3.15 -15.32 -12.39
N ARG A 7 3.65 -16.51 -12.00
CA ARG A 7 3.09 -17.81 -12.42
C ARG A 7 1.68 -18.03 -11.87
N GLU A 8 1.42 -17.70 -10.61
CA GLU A 8 0.08 -17.77 -10.02
C GLU A 8 -0.93 -16.88 -10.76
N ILE A 9 -0.53 -15.64 -11.09
CA ILE A 9 -1.37 -14.70 -11.83
C ILE A 9 -1.64 -15.22 -13.25
N GLY A 10 -0.61 -15.72 -13.94
CA GLY A 10 -0.75 -16.33 -15.26
C GLY A 10 -1.70 -17.54 -15.26
N ILE A 11 -1.64 -18.39 -14.23
CA ILE A 11 -2.57 -19.53 -14.06
C ILE A 11 -4.00 -19.03 -13.84
N ARG A 12 -4.24 -18.03 -12.98
CA ARG A 12 -5.59 -17.48 -12.75
C ARG A 12 -6.19 -16.88 -14.03
N MET A 13 -5.38 -16.13 -14.81
CA MET A 13 -5.82 -15.58 -16.10
C MET A 13 -6.09 -16.68 -17.14
N ALA A 14 -5.29 -17.75 -17.18
CA ALA A 14 -5.50 -18.89 -18.08
C ALA A 14 -6.79 -19.68 -17.81
N ILE A 15 -7.30 -19.64 -16.57
CA ILE A 15 -8.56 -20.27 -16.16
C ILE A 15 -9.77 -19.30 -16.39
N GLY A 16 -9.52 -18.08 -16.87
CA GLY A 16 -10.55 -17.12 -17.27
C GLY A 16 -10.76 -15.93 -16.32
N ALA A 17 -9.90 -15.73 -15.32
CA ALA A 17 -9.93 -14.49 -14.53
C ALA A 17 -9.62 -13.28 -15.42
N ARG A 18 -10.44 -12.23 -15.33
CA ARG A 18 -10.21 -11.00 -16.11
C ARG A 18 -9.08 -10.21 -15.47
N GLU A 19 -8.36 -9.43 -16.28
CA GLU A 19 -7.33 -8.49 -15.79
C GLU A 19 -7.84 -7.58 -14.66
N ARG A 20 -9.14 -7.19 -14.73
CA ARG A 20 -9.82 -6.40 -13.70
C ARG A 20 -9.90 -7.11 -12.35
N ASP A 21 -10.05 -8.43 -12.34
CA ASP A 21 -10.17 -9.22 -11.09
C ASP A 21 -8.82 -9.26 -10.37
N ILE A 22 -7.74 -9.48 -11.14
CA ILE A 22 -6.36 -9.43 -10.63
C ILE A 22 -6.02 -8.02 -10.14
N LEU A 23 -6.37 -6.99 -10.92
CA LEU A 23 -6.15 -5.59 -10.54
C LEU A 23 -6.86 -5.27 -9.21
N LEU A 24 -8.12 -5.67 -9.06
CA LEU A 24 -8.89 -5.44 -7.83
C LEU A 24 -8.30 -6.18 -6.64
N GLN A 25 -7.82 -7.42 -6.81
CA GLN A 25 -7.17 -8.17 -5.74
C GLN A 25 -5.91 -7.47 -5.24
N PHE A 26 -5.01 -7.08 -6.14
CA PHE A 26 -3.78 -6.39 -5.77
C PHE A 26 -4.05 -5.00 -5.20
N LEU A 27 -5.05 -4.29 -5.74
CA LEU A 27 -5.46 -3.00 -5.21
C LEU A 27 -6.00 -3.12 -3.78
N LEU A 28 -6.84 -4.13 -3.50
CA LEU A 28 -7.33 -4.40 -2.15
C LEU A 28 -6.21 -4.80 -1.18
N GLU A 29 -5.27 -5.65 -1.61
CA GLU A 29 -4.11 -6.03 -0.80
C GLU A 29 -3.25 -4.81 -0.46
N ALA A 30 -3.01 -3.92 -1.43
CA ALA A 30 -2.29 -2.68 -1.21
C ALA A 30 -3.04 -1.69 -0.30
N ILE A 31 -4.36 -1.54 -0.48
CA ILE A 31 -5.20 -0.68 0.38
C ILE A 31 -5.17 -1.20 1.82
N LEU A 32 -5.32 -2.51 2.03
CA LEU A 32 -5.25 -3.13 3.35
C LEU A 32 -3.91 -2.85 4.05
N ILE A 33 -2.79 -3.04 3.33
CA ILE A 33 -1.45 -2.74 3.85
C ILE A 33 -1.30 -1.24 4.16
N SER A 34 -1.80 -0.36 3.29
CA SER A 34 -1.73 1.08 3.48
C SER A 34 -2.54 1.55 4.69
N VAL A 35 -3.75 1.03 4.89
CA VAL A 35 -4.59 1.33 6.05
C VAL A 35 -3.96 0.80 7.34
N ALA A 36 -3.42 -0.42 7.32
CA ALA A 36 -2.69 -0.97 8.46
C ALA A 36 -1.47 -0.09 8.82
N GLY A 37 -0.70 0.33 7.82
CA GLY A 37 0.42 1.26 7.99
C GLY A 37 -0.01 2.61 8.59
N CYS A 38 -1.13 3.17 8.13
CA CYS A 38 -1.67 4.43 8.68
C CYS A 38 -2.12 4.27 10.14
N LEU A 39 -2.79 3.17 10.49
CA LEU A 39 -3.21 2.89 11.86
C LEU A 39 -2.01 2.75 12.80
N ILE A 40 -0.99 1.99 12.37
CA ILE A 40 0.25 1.84 13.12
C ILE A 40 0.93 3.20 13.28
N GLY A 41 1.09 3.96 12.19
CA GLY A 41 1.68 5.29 12.20
C GLY A 41 0.94 6.26 13.12
N LEU A 42 -0.40 6.20 13.17
CA LEU A 42 -1.22 7.01 14.07
C LEU A 42 -0.95 6.65 15.54
N VAL A 43 -0.92 5.36 15.88
CA VAL A 43 -0.62 4.89 17.24
C VAL A 43 0.78 5.34 17.68
N PHE A 44 1.79 5.17 16.82
CA PHE A 44 3.15 5.63 17.10
C PHE A 44 3.25 7.16 17.17
N GLY A 45 2.52 7.90 16.32
CA GLY A 45 2.52 9.36 16.34
C GLY A 45 1.93 9.92 17.62
N ILE A 46 0.76 9.41 18.05
CA ILE A 46 0.13 9.81 19.31
C ILE A 46 0.97 9.35 20.50
N GLY A 47 1.42 8.09 20.52
CA GLY A 47 2.25 7.54 21.59
C GLY A 47 3.57 8.31 21.75
N GLY A 48 4.22 8.64 20.63
CA GLY A 48 5.43 9.46 20.60
C GLY A 48 5.20 10.88 21.09
N ALA A 49 4.08 11.51 20.73
CA ALA A 49 3.73 12.83 21.23
C ALA A 49 3.46 12.84 22.74
N LEU A 50 2.75 11.83 23.26
CA LEU A 50 2.49 11.66 24.69
C LEU A 50 3.79 11.40 25.47
N ALA A 51 4.66 10.53 24.95
CA ALA A 51 5.97 10.25 25.56
C ALA A 51 6.85 11.50 25.56
N ALA A 52 6.91 12.24 24.44
CA ALA A 52 7.66 13.48 24.35
C ALA A 52 7.15 14.55 25.34
N ASN A 53 5.83 14.65 25.51
CA ASN A 53 5.23 15.55 26.50
C ASN A 53 5.64 15.18 27.94
N ALA A 54 5.62 13.88 28.26
CA ALA A 54 5.98 13.37 29.58
C ALA A 54 7.48 13.52 29.91
N LEU A 55 8.36 13.33 28.92
CA LEU A 55 9.82 13.39 29.09
C LEU A 55 10.40 14.81 29.04
N ALA A 56 9.86 15.68 28.18
CA ALA A 56 10.45 16.99 27.92
C ALA A 56 9.72 18.16 28.59
N HIS A 57 8.59 17.92 29.29
CA HIS A 57 7.68 18.97 29.81
C HIS A 57 7.35 20.07 28.78
N THR A 58 7.49 19.76 27.50
CA THR A 58 7.40 20.71 26.41
C THR A 58 6.03 20.55 25.78
N THR A 59 5.32 21.66 25.58
CA THR A 59 4.04 21.68 24.87
C THR A 59 4.28 21.31 23.41
N VAL A 60 4.06 20.04 23.07
CA VAL A 60 4.04 19.57 21.69
C VAL A 60 2.82 20.18 21.02
N VAL A 61 3.01 21.30 20.33
CA VAL A 61 1.94 21.98 19.59
C VAL A 61 1.78 21.26 18.25
N ILE A 62 0.75 20.42 18.16
CA ILE A 62 0.35 19.79 16.91
C ILE A 62 -0.36 20.87 16.07
N SER A 63 0.38 21.49 15.15
CA SER A 63 -0.19 22.41 14.17
C SER A 63 -1.09 21.66 13.19
N GLY A 64 -2.27 22.22 12.88
CA GLY A 64 -3.16 21.67 11.85
C GLY A 64 -2.50 21.55 10.48
N SER A 65 -1.51 22.41 10.16
CA SER A 65 -0.72 22.30 8.93
C SER A 65 0.17 21.05 8.92
N SER A 66 0.76 20.68 10.05
CA SER A 66 1.58 19.46 10.17
C SER A 66 0.73 18.20 10.03
N VAL A 67 -0.50 18.22 10.54
CA VAL A 67 -1.47 17.12 10.36
C VAL A 67 -1.86 16.97 8.90
N LEU A 68 -2.20 18.08 8.22
CA LEU A 68 -2.51 18.08 6.79
C LEU A 68 -1.34 17.57 5.93
N LEU A 69 -0.11 17.97 6.26
CA LEU A 69 1.08 17.56 5.54
C LEU A 69 1.39 16.07 5.77
N ALA A 70 1.29 15.60 7.02
CA ALA A 70 1.46 14.18 7.35
C ALA A 70 0.41 13.31 6.66
N PHE A 71 -0.86 13.74 6.67
CA PHE A 71 -1.94 13.03 5.99
C PHE A 71 -1.75 13.03 4.47
N GLY A 72 -1.34 14.16 3.89
CA GLY A 72 -1.06 14.29 2.45
C GLY A 72 0.07 13.35 2.00
N VAL A 73 1.16 13.28 2.76
CA VAL A 73 2.27 12.36 2.46
C VAL A 73 1.82 10.90 2.60
N ALA A 74 1.10 10.54 3.67
CA ALA A 74 0.59 9.19 3.86
C ALA A 74 -0.35 8.75 2.73
N ALA A 75 -1.28 9.63 2.34
CA ALA A 75 -2.21 9.36 1.23
C ALA A 75 -1.47 9.24 -0.11
N ALA A 76 -0.51 10.13 -0.40
CA ALA A 76 0.27 10.08 -1.64
C ALA A 76 1.07 8.77 -1.74
N VAL A 77 1.76 8.38 -0.66
CA VAL A 77 2.52 7.13 -0.62
C VAL A 77 1.61 5.91 -0.78
N GLY A 78 0.48 5.86 -0.04
CA GLY A 78 -0.48 4.76 -0.13
C GLY A 78 -1.08 4.59 -1.53
N ILE A 79 -1.50 5.70 -2.15
CA ILE A 79 -2.07 5.69 -3.51
C ILE A 79 -0.99 5.31 -4.53
N PHE A 80 0.21 5.88 -4.45
CA PHE A 80 1.27 5.65 -5.43
C PHE A 80 1.73 4.19 -5.42
N PHE A 81 2.05 3.65 -4.23
CA PHE A 81 2.51 2.28 -4.08
C PHE A 81 1.39 1.23 -4.24
N GLY A 82 0.11 1.59 -4.13
CA GLY A 82 -0.99 0.69 -4.45
C GLY A 82 -1.35 0.68 -5.94
N PHE A 83 -1.39 1.85 -6.56
CA PHE A 83 -1.83 1.99 -7.94
C PHE A 83 -0.79 1.52 -8.96
N TYR A 84 0.48 1.89 -8.77
CA TYR A 84 1.55 1.58 -9.74
C TYR A 84 1.78 0.07 -9.95
N PRO A 85 2.01 -0.75 -8.90
CA PRO A 85 2.20 -2.18 -9.09
C PRO A 85 0.93 -2.91 -9.51
N ALA A 86 -0.26 -2.50 -9.03
CA ALA A 86 -1.53 -3.09 -9.46
C ALA A 86 -1.74 -2.89 -10.97
N ARG A 87 -1.51 -1.67 -11.46
CA ARG A 87 -1.59 -1.36 -12.90
C ARG A 87 -0.55 -2.14 -13.71
N LYS A 88 0.67 -2.28 -13.22
CA LYS A 88 1.71 -3.07 -13.88
C LYS A 88 1.37 -4.57 -13.94
N ALA A 89 0.74 -5.11 -12.90
CA ALA A 89 0.32 -6.51 -12.83
C ALA A 89 -0.88 -6.81 -13.76
N ALA A 90 -1.78 -5.86 -13.95
CA ALA A 90 -2.94 -6.04 -14.82
C ALA A 90 -2.65 -5.88 -16.32
N MET A 91 -1.56 -5.20 -16.70
CA MET A 91 -1.13 -5.06 -18.09
C MET A 91 -0.16 -6.18 -18.54
N LEU A 92 0.03 -7.23 -17.72
CA LEU A 92 0.90 -8.35 -18.04
C LEU A 92 0.18 -9.32 -18.96
N ASP A 93 0.72 -9.51 -20.18
CA ASP A 93 0.12 -10.41 -21.16
C ASP A 93 0.15 -11.87 -20.65
N PRO A 94 -1.00 -12.56 -20.58
CA PRO A 94 -1.07 -13.92 -20.02
C PRO A 94 -0.22 -14.94 -20.78
N ILE A 95 -0.02 -14.68 -22.09
CA ILE A 95 0.84 -15.50 -22.95
C ILE A 95 2.31 -15.34 -22.55
N GLU A 96 2.75 -14.15 -22.16
CA GLU A 96 4.13 -13.88 -21.71
C GLU A 96 4.38 -14.45 -20.30
N ALA A 97 3.38 -14.40 -19.43
CA ALA A 97 3.46 -14.96 -18.07
C ALA A 97 3.64 -16.49 -18.04
N LEU A 98 3.16 -17.21 -19.06
CA LEU A 98 3.33 -18.66 -19.22
C LEU A 98 4.59 -19.06 -20.01
N ARG A 99 5.22 -18.11 -20.72
CA ARG A 99 6.38 -18.35 -21.59
C ARG A 99 7.72 -18.14 -20.88
N TYR A 100 7.71 -17.54 -19.69
CA TYR A 100 8.88 -17.52 -18.80
C TYR A 100 9.18 -18.95 -18.34
N GLN A 101 10.17 -19.58 -18.99
CA GLN A 101 10.91 -20.72 -18.43
C GLN A 101 11.72 -20.27 -17.21
#